data_AF-A0A7R8HBF0-F1
#
_entry.id   AF-A0A7R8HBF0-F1
#
_cell.length_a   1.000
_cell.length_b   1.000
_cell.length_c   1.000
_cell.angle_alpha   90.00
_cell.angle_beta   90.00
_cell.angle_gamma   90.00
#
_symmetry.space_group_name_H-M   'P 1'
#
loop_
_entity.id
_entity.type
_entity.pdbx_description
1 polymer ?
#
loop_
_entity_poly.entity_id
_entity_poly.type
_entity_poly.pdbx_seq_one_letter_code
_entity_poly.pdbx_strand_id
1 'polypeptide(L)'
;MAVLKLNREKEAEKDCTLAIMLDPNYAKAYIRQAYARLGLKRYSGAIKDYEKVLQIEPKNKMAENEIEKLICKKEEAKNNNSEKKKNTKSKSSFEEKKHEECIS
;
A
#
# COMPACT_ATOMS: atom_id res chain seq x y z
N MET A 1 -9.14 -19.38 3.12
CA MET A 1 -8.44 -19.32 1.82
C MET A 1 -7.84 -17.94 1.47
N ALA A 2 -7.59 -17.03 2.43
CA ALA A 2 -7.00 -15.71 2.11
C ALA A 2 -5.46 -15.70 2.06
N VAL A 3 -4.81 -16.58 2.84
CA VAL A 3 -3.34 -16.66 2.93
C VAL A 3 -2.71 -17.07 1.60
N LEU A 4 -3.32 -18.01 0.87
CA LEU A 4 -2.84 -18.44 -0.45
C LEU A 4 -2.85 -17.30 -1.46
N LYS A 5 -3.89 -16.45 -1.45
CA LYS A 5 -3.98 -15.32 -2.38
C LYS A 5 -2.91 -14.26 -2.10
N LEU A 6 -2.72 -13.91 -0.83
CA LEU A 6 -1.67 -12.97 -0.41
C LEU A 6 -0.26 -13.47 -0.73
N ASN A 7 -0.03 -14.78 -0.61
CA ASN A 7 1.27 -15.36 -0.95
C ASN A 7 1.56 -15.25 -2.45
N ARG A 8 0.56 -15.55 -3.29
CA ARG A 8 0.66 -15.42 -4.75
C ARG A 8 0.88 -13.98 -5.20
N GLU A 9 0.26 -13.00 -4.54
CA GLU A 9 0.47 -11.59 -4.86
C GLU A 9 1.92 -11.14 -4.54
N LYS A 10 2.52 -11.63 -3.45
CA LYS A 10 3.92 -11.33 -3.12
C LYS A 10 4.91 -12.01 -4.07
N GLU A 11 4.65 -13.24 -4.47
CA GLU A 11 5.45 -13.95 -5.47
C GLU A 11 5.36 -13.24 -6.83
N ALA A 12 4.14 -12.89 -7.26
CA ALA A 12 3.92 -12.13 -8.49
C ALA A 12 4.67 -10.79 -8.51
N GLU A 13 4.72 -10.07 -7.38
CA GLU A 13 5.52 -8.83 -7.26
C GLU A 13 7.01 -9.09 -7.54
N LYS A 14 7.58 -10.20 -7.01
CA LYS A 14 8.98 -10.58 -7.22
C LYS A 14 9.25 -10.97 -8.67
N ASP A 15 8.40 -11.79 -9.26
CA ASP A 15 8.52 -12.22 -10.65
C ASP A 15 8.48 -11.02 -11.60
N CYS A 16 7.58 -10.06 -11.35
CA CYS A 16 7.53 -8.84 -12.14
C CYS A 16 8.78 -7.97 -11.93
N THR A 17 9.38 -7.98 -10.74
CA THR A 17 10.64 -7.24 -10.48
C THR A 17 11.78 -7.83 -11.30
N LEU A 18 11.86 -9.17 -11.39
CA LEU A 18 12.84 -9.84 -12.25
C LEU A 18 12.60 -9.50 -13.72
N ALA A 19 11.35 -9.52 -14.18
CA ALA A 19 11.02 -9.12 -15.54
C ALA A 19 11.42 -7.67 -15.86
N ILE A 20 11.21 -6.74 -14.92
CA ILE A 20 11.65 -5.34 -15.05
C ILE A 20 13.17 -5.20 -15.04
N MET A 21 13.88 -6.02 -14.28
CA MET A 21 15.35 -6.04 -14.30
C MET A 21 15.91 -6.55 -15.63
N LEU A 22 15.21 -7.48 -16.27
CA LEU A 22 15.58 -8.00 -17.60
C LEU A 22 15.23 -7.01 -18.71
N ASP A 23 14.05 -6.39 -18.65
CA ASP A 23 13.60 -5.36 -19.59
C ASP A 23 12.94 -4.19 -18.85
N PRO A 24 13.68 -3.09 -18.60
CA PRO A 24 13.16 -1.90 -17.95
C PRO A 24 12.09 -1.14 -18.74
N ASN A 25 11.93 -1.44 -20.03
CA ASN A 25 10.90 -0.83 -20.88
C ASN A 25 9.67 -1.72 -21.02
N TYR A 26 9.58 -2.81 -20.26
CA TYR A 26 8.46 -3.74 -20.37
C TYR A 26 7.23 -3.25 -19.61
N ALA A 27 6.42 -2.40 -20.26
CA ALA A 27 5.22 -1.79 -19.69
C ALA A 27 4.27 -2.81 -19.03
N LYS A 28 4.07 -4.00 -19.63
CA LYS A 28 3.17 -5.03 -19.08
C LYS A 28 3.68 -5.60 -17.75
N ALA A 29 4.99 -5.65 -17.50
CA ALA A 29 5.52 -6.10 -16.22
C ALA A 29 5.20 -5.09 -15.10
N TYR A 30 5.30 -3.79 -15.38
CA TYR A 30 4.87 -2.75 -14.45
C TYR A 30 3.37 -2.84 -14.14
N ILE A 31 2.51 -3.03 -15.15
CA ILE A 31 1.06 -3.20 -14.95
C ILE A 31 0.78 -4.41 -14.03
N ARG A 32 1.42 -5.56 -14.29
CA ARG A 32 1.24 -6.77 -13.46
C ARG A 32 1.74 -6.57 -12.03
N GLN A 33 2.86 -5.89 -11.84
CA GLN A 33 3.37 -5.54 -10.51
C GLN A 33 2.40 -4.62 -9.76
N ALA A 34 1.82 -3.64 -10.46
CA ALA A 34 0.82 -2.72 -9.90
C ALA A 34 -0.43 -3.48 -9.42
N TYR A 35 -0.92 -4.46 -10.20
CA TYR A 35 -2.04 -5.32 -9.80
C TYR A 35 -1.73 -6.20 -8.59
N ALA A 36 -0.54 -6.77 -8.51
CA ALA A 36 -0.11 -7.52 -7.33
C ALA A 36 -0.09 -6.62 -6.08
N ARG A 37 0.45 -5.39 -6.21
CA ARG A 37 0.47 -4.39 -5.13
C ARG A 37 -0.93 -3.90 -4.74
N LEU A 38 -1.84 -3.79 -5.70
CA LEU A 38 -3.26 -3.51 -5.45
C LEU A 38 -3.91 -4.56 -4.55
N GLY A 39 -3.67 -5.85 -4.81
CA GLY A 39 -4.13 -6.95 -3.96
C GLY A 39 -3.60 -6.85 -2.52
N LEU A 40 -2.34 -6.43 -2.39
CA LEU A 40 -1.68 -6.18 -1.10
C LEU A 40 -2.04 -4.83 -0.46
N LYS A 41 -2.97 -4.05 -1.04
CA LYS A 41 -3.36 -2.69 -0.61
C LYS A 41 -2.20 -1.68 -0.56
N ARG A 42 -1.14 -1.93 -1.34
CA ARG A 42 0.04 -1.07 -1.48
C ARG A 42 -0.17 -0.03 -2.59
N TYR A 43 -1.14 0.84 -2.40
CA TYR A 43 -1.56 1.83 -3.41
C TYR A 43 -0.44 2.77 -3.86
N SER A 44 0.44 3.17 -2.95
CA SER A 44 1.58 4.05 -3.28
C SER A 44 2.57 3.42 -4.25
N GLY A 45 2.83 2.11 -4.14
CA GLY A 45 3.72 1.39 -5.06
C GLY A 45 3.05 1.18 -6.42
N ALA A 46 1.76 0.82 -6.42
CA ALA A 46 1.01 0.64 -7.66
C ALA A 46 0.93 1.92 -8.52
N ILE A 47 0.77 3.09 -7.90
CA ILE A 47 0.77 4.37 -8.62
C ILE A 47 2.10 4.59 -9.35
N LYS A 48 3.24 4.37 -8.66
CA LYS A 48 4.57 4.53 -9.26
C LYS A 48 4.80 3.60 -10.46
N ASP A 49 4.29 2.37 -10.39
CA ASP A 49 4.38 1.43 -11.50
C ASP A 49 3.56 1.91 -12.70
N TYR A 50 2.33 2.40 -12.48
CA TYR A 50 1.52 2.97 -13.56
C TYR A 50 2.11 4.27 -14.12
N GLU A 51 2.74 5.11 -13.30
CA GLU A 51 3.50 6.28 -13.78
C GLU A 51 4.63 5.85 -14.73
N LYS A 52 5.33 4.75 -14.42
CA LYS A 52 6.32 4.17 -15.33
C LYS A 52 5.71 3.65 -16.62
N VAL A 53 4.53 3.04 -16.56
CA VAL A 53 3.78 2.64 -17.76
C VAL A 53 3.48 3.85 -18.63
N LEU A 54 3.04 4.97 -18.06
CA LEU A 54 2.79 6.21 -18.82
C LEU A 54 4.06 6.85 -19.38
N GLN A 55 5.22 6.67 -18.73
CA GLN A 55 6.51 7.10 -19.29
C GLN A 55 6.90 6.29 -20.54
N ILE A 56 6.58 4.99 -20.55
CA ILE A 56 6.89 4.09 -21.69
C ILE A 56 5.81 4.20 -22.78
N GLU A 57 4.54 4.19 -22.38
CA GLU A 57 3.34 4.24 -23.22
C GLU A 57 2.45 5.42 -22.80
N PRO A 58 2.77 6.65 -23.22
CA PRO A 58 2.03 7.86 -22.80
C PRO A 58 0.58 7.90 -23.30
N LYS A 59 0.22 7.06 -24.27
CA LYS A 59 -1.15 6.94 -24.80
C LYS A 59 -1.98 5.86 -24.08
N ASN A 60 -1.43 5.25 -23.02
CA ASN A 60 -2.11 4.18 -22.29
C ASN A 60 -3.15 4.74 -21.31
N LYS A 61 -4.36 4.99 -21.83
CA LYS A 61 -5.53 5.46 -21.05
C LYS A 61 -5.88 4.56 -19.87
N MET A 62 -5.53 3.27 -19.95
CA MET A 62 -5.80 2.33 -18.85
C MET A 62 -4.94 2.68 -17.64
N ALA A 63 -3.66 2.98 -17.83
CA ALA A 63 -2.77 3.36 -16.73
C ALA A 63 -3.20 4.68 -16.07
N GLU A 64 -3.60 5.67 -16.87
CA GLU A 64 -4.12 6.95 -16.39
C GLU A 64 -5.38 6.78 -15.51
N ASN A 65 -6.38 6.04 -16.01
CA ASN A 65 -7.60 5.75 -15.27
C ASN A 65 -7.34 4.97 -13.97
N GLU A 66 -6.37 4.05 -13.96
CA GLU A 66 -6.03 3.30 -12.74
C GLU A 66 -5.31 4.17 -11.70
N ILE A 67 -4.47 5.12 -12.13
CA ILE A 67 -3.82 6.08 -11.21
C ILE A 67 -4.87 6.96 -10.52
N GLU A 68 -5.84 7.50 -11.25
CA GLU A 68 -6.91 8.33 -10.65
C GLU A 68 -7.68 7.55 -9.58
N LYS A 69 -8.13 6.33 -9.91
CA LYS A 69 -8.82 5.45 -8.94
C LYS A 69 -7.96 5.16 -7.71
N LEU A 70 -6.66 4.96 -7.91
CA LEU A 70 -5.70 4.66 -6.85
C LEU A 70 -5.46 5.85 -5.92
N ILE A 71 -5.44 7.07 -6.45
CA ILE A 71 -5.31 8.30 -5.66
C ILE A 71 -6.51 8.43 -4.72
N CYS A 72 -7.74 8.27 -5.24
CA CYS A 72 -8.94 8.31 -4.40
C CYS A 72 -8.89 7.26 -3.27
N LYS A 73 -8.57 6.00 -3.58
CA LYS A 73 -8.46 4.92 -2.56
C LYS A 73 -7.38 5.19 -1.52
N LYS A 74 -6.27 5.82 -1.93
CA LYS A 74 -5.18 6.20 -1.02
C LYS A 74 -5.61 7.32 -0.08
N GLU A 75 -6.42 8.28 -0.54
CA GLU A 75 -6.97 9.36 0.27
C GLU A 75 -8.02 8.85 1.27
N GLU A 76 -8.91 7.95 0.84
CA GLU A 76 -9.84 7.24 1.72
C GLU A 76 -9.12 6.50 2.85
N ALA A 77 -8.03 5.80 2.52
CA ALA A 77 -7.22 5.09 3.51
C ALA A 77 -6.50 6.04 4.50
N LYS A 78 -6.19 7.27 4.09
CA LYS A 78 -5.60 8.30 4.97
C LYS A 78 -6.65 8.92 5.89
N ASN A 79 -7.84 9.26 5.38
CA ASN A 79 -8.91 9.87 6.18
C ASN A 79 -9.37 8.95 7.33
N ASN A 80 -9.48 7.64 7.06
CA ASN A 80 -9.82 6.63 8.07
C ASN A 80 -8.75 6.49 9.18
N ASN A 81 -7.51 6.92 8.93
CA ASN A 81 -6.41 6.85 9.89
C ASN A 81 -6.23 8.15 10.70
N SER A 82 -6.68 9.29 10.18
CA SER A 82 -6.71 10.57 10.92
C SER A 82 -7.77 10.59 12.04
N GLU A 83 -8.90 9.89 11.88
CA GLU A 83 -9.91 9.78 12.95
C GLU A 83 -9.40 8.93 14.13
N LYS A 84 -8.62 7.87 13.89
CA LYS A 84 -8.00 7.06 14.96
C LYS A 84 -6.89 7.80 15.72
N LYS A 85 -6.20 8.76 15.10
CA LYS A 85 -5.17 9.58 15.78
C LYS A 85 -5.73 10.66 16.71
N LYS A 86 -6.98 11.11 16.53
CA LYS A 86 -7.64 12.01 17.49
C LYS A 86 -8.10 11.28 18.76
N ASN A 87 -8.39 9.97 18.67
CA ASN A 87 -8.89 9.20 19.81
C ASN A 87 -7.80 8.59 20.73
N THR A 88 -6.52 8.79 20.41
CA THR A 88 -5.39 8.29 21.23
C THR A 88 -4.68 9.39 22.02
N LYS A 89 -5.08 10.66 21.87
CA LYS A 89 -4.51 11.79 22.61
C LYS A 89 -5.25 12.12 23.93
N SER A 90 -6.31 11.37 24.26
CA SER A 90 -7.15 11.54 25.45
C SER A 90 -6.95 10.46 26.54
N LYS A 91 -5.84 9.71 26.50
CA LYS A 91 -5.36 8.89 27.63
C LYS A 91 -3.94 9.31 28.02
N SER A 92 -3.79 10.58 28.38
CA SER A 92 -2.60 11.16 28.99
C SER A 92 -3.06 11.89 30.26
N SER A 93 -3.52 11.14 31.25
CA SER A 93 -3.65 11.55 32.64
C SER A 93 -4.03 10.31 33.43
N PHE A 94 -3.48 10.18 34.63
CA PHE A 94 -3.72 9.12 35.61
C PHE A 94 -3.00 7.80 35.36
N GLU A 95 -1.74 7.72 35.79
CA GLU A 95 -1.25 6.58 36.60
C GLU A 95 0.11 6.92 37.22
N GLU A 96 0.10 7.83 38.18
CA GLU A 96 1.16 7.91 39.21
C GLU A 96 0.47 8.26 40.54
N LYS A 97 0.04 7.23 41.28
CA LYS A 97 -0.10 7.23 42.75
C LYS A 97 -0.68 5.91 43.24
N LYS A 98 0.22 5.02 43.67
CA LYS A 98 0.19 4.22 44.91
C LYS A 98 1.03 2.97 44.70
N HIS A 99 2.33 3.14 44.90
CA HIS A 99 3.16 2.02 45.34
C HIS A 99 3.25 2.10 46.86
N GLU A 100 3.26 0.91 47.47
CA GLU A 100 3.54 0.62 48.89
C GLU A 100 2.44 0.90 49.90
N GLU A 101 1.60 -0.12 50.10
CA GLU A 101 1.35 -0.64 51.46
C GLU A 101 0.94 -2.10 51.34
N CYS A 102 1.93 -2.98 51.39
CA CYS A 102 1.78 -4.39 51.77
C CYS A 102 3.17 -4.93 52.06
N ILE A 103 3.49 -5.14 53.34
CA ILE A 103 4.06 -6.37 53.89
C ILE A 103 4.03 -6.24 55.43
N SER A 104 3.24 -7.16 56.02
CA SER A 104 3.32 -7.75 57.37
C SER A 104 3.02 -6.93 58.62
#